data_AF-T1BYN6-F1
#
_entry.id   AF-T1BYN6-F1
#
_cell.length_a   1.000
_cell.length_b   1.000
_cell.length_c   1.000
_cell.angle_alpha   90.00
_cell.angle_beta   90.00
_cell.angle_gamma   90.00
#
_symmetry.space_group_name_H-M   'P 1'
#
loop_
_entity.id
_entity.type
_entity.pdbx_description
1 polymer ?
#
loop_
_entity_poly.entity_id
_entity_poly.type
_entity_poly.pdbx_seq_one_letter_code
_entity_poly.pdbx_strand_id
1 'polypeptide(L)'
;FRKRSECTCNGAGCPSCQVMYSIDRKGPCTVYARDVVPLGDPTLAIIEPEIPIVRLGAKQALLAYATAVVGTAREHAKWQVALAVGLSSPVEVQVSKKANCSEACLKRAVESLPDGVASFSDGKITILDETKSSLTAGIEEACPHGSIKLVWANDRFFFRFETDGSLTARDALRYALKDLKSRFEDLREAVQAIA
;
A
#
# COMPACT_ATOMS: atom_id res chain seq x y z
N PHE A 1 14.94 3.39 15.74
CA PHE A 1 14.32 2.62 16.84
C PHE A 1 14.47 1.12 16.58
N ARG A 2 14.49 0.31 17.63
CA ARG A 2 14.51 -1.17 17.55
C ARG A 2 13.28 -1.77 18.24
N LYS A 3 12.89 -3.00 17.89
CA LYS A 3 11.79 -3.69 18.58
C LYS A 3 12.15 -3.90 20.05
N ARG A 4 11.15 -3.95 20.93
CA ARG A 4 11.37 -4.18 22.37
C ARG A 4 12.05 -5.51 22.64
N SER A 5 11.71 -6.56 21.89
CA SER A 5 12.34 -7.89 21.97
C SER A 5 13.83 -7.89 21.61
N GLU A 6 14.29 -6.90 20.83
CA GLU A 6 15.67 -6.76 20.37
C GLU A 6 16.45 -5.70 21.18
N CYS A 7 15.86 -5.21 22.27
CA CYS A 7 16.43 -4.13 23.08
C CYS A 7 17.12 -4.67 24.33
N THR A 8 18.26 -4.08 24.67
CA THR A 8 19.07 -4.41 25.85
C THR A 8 18.51 -3.85 27.16
N CYS A 9 17.42 -3.08 27.12
CA CYS A 9 16.82 -2.46 28.31
C CYS A 9 15.94 -3.41 29.14
N ASN A 10 15.91 -4.71 28.81
CA ASN A 10 15.13 -5.74 29.54
C ASN A 10 13.66 -5.35 29.78
N GLY A 11 13.04 -4.66 28.82
CA GLY A 11 11.64 -4.25 28.90
C GLY A 11 11.37 -3.00 29.74
N ALA A 12 12.37 -2.40 30.41
CA ALA A 12 12.20 -1.15 31.16
C ALA A 12 11.79 0.02 30.25
N GLY A 13 12.19 -0.03 28.98
CA GLY A 13 11.97 1.03 28.01
C GLY A 13 13.11 2.05 28.04
N CYS A 14 13.61 2.41 26.86
CA CYS A 14 14.67 3.40 26.70
C CYS A 14 14.48 4.18 25.39
N PRO A 15 15.22 5.30 25.18
CA PRO A 15 15.10 6.11 23.96
C PRO A 15 15.39 5.36 22.66
N SER A 16 16.01 4.18 22.72
CA SER A 16 16.26 3.35 21.54
C SER A 16 15.07 2.49 21.09
N CYS A 17 14.10 2.22 21.97
CA CYS A 17 12.99 1.29 21.70
C CYS A 17 11.59 1.88 21.90
N GLN A 18 11.49 3.08 22.46
CA GLN A 18 10.20 3.75 22.66
C GLN A 18 10.32 5.27 22.67
N VAL A 19 9.19 5.93 22.43
CA VAL A 19 9.01 7.38 22.55
C VAL A 19 7.80 7.63 23.43
N MET A 20 7.92 8.53 24.41
CA MET A 20 6.79 8.94 25.22
C MET A 20 6.15 10.20 24.61
N TYR A 21 4.84 10.28 24.68
CA TYR A 21 4.05 11.42 24.24
C TYR A 21 3.14 11.88 25.38
N SER A 22 2.84 13.17 25.42
CA SER A 22 1.90 13.76 26.37
C SER A 22 0.82 14.55 25.67
N ILE A 23 -0.39 14.53 26.24
CA ILE A 23 -1.50 15.42 25.89
C ILE A 23 -1.93 16.12 27.17
N ASP A 24 -2.01 17.45 27.14
CA ASP A 24 -2.57 18.28 28.22
C ASP A 24 -3.45 19.37 27.61
N ARG A 25 -4.77 19.22 27.73
CA ARG A 25 -5.77 20.16 27.21
C ARG A 25 -6.95 20.31 28.15
N LYS A 26 -7.49 21.52 28.24
CA LYS A 26 -8.71 21.86 28.98
C LYS A 26 -9.75 22.44 28.03
N GLY A 27 -10.99 21.99 28.15
CA GLY A 27 -12.11 22.43 27.34
C GLY A 27 -12.66 23.80 27.76
N PRO A 28 -13.53 24.42 26.93
CA PRO A 28 -14.12 23.85 25.73
C PRO A 28 -13.20 23.93 24.50
N CYS A 29 -12.88 22.79 23.89
CA CYS A 29 -12.05 22.70 22.68
C CYS A 29 -12.17 21.32 22.03
N THR A 30 -11.64 21.17 20.81
CA THR A 30 -11.36 19.85 20.23
C THR A 30 -9.87 19.59 20.39
N VAL A 31 -9.53 18.43 20.95
CA VAL A 31 -8.16 17.92 21.01
C VAL A 31 -7.85 17.24 19.67
N TYR A 32 -6.72 17.60 19.09
CA TYR A 32 -6.26 17.11 17.80
C TYR A 32 -4.93 16.36 17.95
N ALA A 33 -4.51 15.64 16.90
CA ALA A 33 -3.23 14.95 16.85
C ALA A 33 -2.01 15.86 17.09
N ARG A 34 -2.07 17.13 16.67
CA ARG A 34 -1.06 18.15 17.03
C ARG A 34 -0.88 18.39 18.53
N ASP A 35 -1.87 18.02 19.34
CA ASP A 35 -1.80 18.15 20.80
C ASP A 35 -1.06 16.96 21.46
N VAL A 36 -0.70 15.93 20.69
CA VAL A 36 0.11 14.78 21.10
C VAL A 36 1.59 15.15 20.93
N VAL A 37 2.20 15.65 22.00
CA VAL A 37 3.56 16.20 21.95
C VAL A 37 4.59 15.13 22.34
N PRO A 38 5.64 14.88 21.54
CA PRO A 38 6.72 13.97 21.93
C PRO A 38 7.51 14.54 23.11
N LEU A 39 7.75 13.71 24.12
CA LEU A 39 8.65 13.99 25.22
C LEU A 39 10.08 13.65 24.79
N GLY A 40 10.74 14.61 24.14
CA GLY A 40 12.11 14.44 23.64
C GLY A 40 12.29 15.12 22.30
N ASP A 41 12.51 14.33 21.26
CA ASP A 41 12.82 14.81 19.91
C ASP A 41 11.57 15.39 19.21
N PRO A 42 11.53 16.70 18.91
CA PRO A 42 10.40 17.34 18.24
C PRO A 42 10.17 16.84 16.80
N THR A 43 11.17 16.22 16.16
CA THR A 43 11.03 15.66 14.81
C THR A 43 10.10 14.45 14.76
N LEU A 44 9.74 13.89 15.93
CA LEU A 44 8.83 12.77 16.09
C LEU A 44 7.37 13.20 16.33
N ALA A 45 7.04 14.45 16.00
CA ALA A 45 5.67 14.96 16.01
C ALA A 45 4.77 14.19 15.02
N ILE A 46 3.46 14.18 15.27
CA ILE A 46 2.50 13.52 14.39
C ILE A 46 2.45 14.22 13.03
N ILE A 47 2.57 13.44 11.95
CA ILE A 47 2.64 13.93 10.57
C ILE A 47 1.32 14.58 10.12
N GLU A 48 0.19 14.06 10.62
CA GLU A 48 -1.15 14.58 10.34
C GLU A 48 -1.73 15.33 11.55
N PRO A 49 -1.48 16.65 11.67
CA PRO A 49 -1.81 17.41 12.88
C PRO A 49 -3.32 17.61 13.12
N GLU A 50 -4.13 17.51 12.05
CA GLU A 50 -5.55 17.89 12.07
C GLU A 50 -6.50 16.72 12.36
N ILE A 51 -6.00 15.53 12.68
CA ILE A 51 -6.85 14.39 13.07
C ILE A 51 -7.52 14.72 14.41
N PRO A 52 -8.86 14.78 14.50
CA PRO A 52 -9.55 15.02 15.76
C PRO A 52 -9.48 13.77 16.65
N ILE A 53 -9.14 13.96 17.92
CA ILE A 53 -9.08 12.89 18.93
C ILE A 53 -10.35 12.88 19.76
N VAL A 54 -10.66 14.00 20.42
CA VAL A 54 -11.82 14.11 21.32
C VAL A 54 -12.27 15.56 21.47
N ARG A 55 -13.59 15.79 21.57
CA ARG A 55 -14.15 17.09 21.90
C ARG A 55 -14.37 17.21 23.41
N LEU A 56 -13.77 18.23 24.02
CA LEU A 56 -13.93 18.57 25.42
C LEU A 56 -14.97 19.69 25.57
N GLY A 57 -15.97 19.46 26.41
CA GLY A 57 -16.93 20.47 26.86
C GLY A 57 -16.37 21.39 27.93
N ALA A 58 -17.19 22.34 28.38
CA ALA A 58 -16.84 23.20 29.50
C ALA A 58 -16.55 22.36 30.76
N LYS A 59 -15.49 22.72 31.50
CA LYS A 59 -15.01 22.01 32.71
C LYS A 59 -14.51 20.57 32.48
N GLN A 60 -14.31 20.14 31.23
CA GLN A 60 -13.63 18.88 30.92
C GLN A 60 -12.15 19.12 30.63
N ALA A 61 -11.30 18.13 30.92
CA ALA A 61 -9.87 18.17 30.66
C ALA A 61 -9.37 16.78 30.25
N LEU A 62 -8.30 16.75 29.45
CA LEU A 62 -7.56 15.54 29.09
C LEU A 62 -6.10 15.72 29.48
N LEU A 63 -5.63 14.90 30.41
CA LEU A 63 -4.22 14.67 30.69
C LEU A 63 -3.92 13.20 30.43
N ALA A 64 -3.06 12.93 29.45
CA ALA A 64 -2.72 11.57 29.06
C ALA A 64 -1.25 11.45 28.67
N TYR A 65 -0.67 10.28 28.93
CA TYR A 65 0.64 9.89 28.43
C TYR A 65 0.51 8.63 27.57
N ALA A 66 1.20 8.62 26.44
CA ALA A 66 1.25 7.48 25.54
C ALA A 66 2.70 7.06 25.29
N THR A 67 2.91 5.77 25.03
CA THR A 67 4.24 5.24 24.67
C THR A 67 4.15 4.59 23.29
N ALA A 68 4.86 5.15 22.32
CA ALA A 68 5.01 4.56 21.00
C ALA A 68 6.15 3.54 20.99
N VAL A 69 5.90 2.40 20.34
CA VAL A 69 6.85 1.30 20.18
C VAL A 69 6.82 0.79 18.74
N VAL A 70 7.95 0.23 18.28
CA VAL A 70 8.04 -0.41 16.98
C VAL A 70 7.35 -1.78 17.03
N GLY A 71 6.51 -2.06 16.04
CA GLY A 71 5.86 -3.35 15.84
C GLY A 71 5.64 -3.63 14.36
N THR A 72 4.93 -4.72 14.07
CA THR A 72 4.65 -5.21 12.72
C THR A 72 3.15 -5.42 12.52
N ALA A 73 2.69 -5.35 11.26
CA ALA A 73 1.28 -5.59 10.92
C ALA A 73 0.76 -6.96 11.37
N ARG A 74 1.65 -7.96 11.51
CA ARG A 74 1.31 -9.29 12.04
C ARG A 74 0.92 -9.25 13.51
N GLU A 75 1.52 -8.35 14.28
CA GLU A 75 1.21 -8.18 15.71
C GLU A 75 -0.06 -7.34 15.90
N HIS A 76 -0.25 -6.29 15.11
CA HIS A 76 -1.46 -5.47 15.12
C HIS A 76 -1.59 -4.61 13.86
N ALA A 77 -2.82 -4.45 13.35
CA ALA A 77 -3.10 -3.70 12.12
C ALA A 77 -2.63 -2.22 12.15
N LYS A 78 -2.58 -1.59 13.34
CA LYS A 78 -2.07 -0.21 13.54
C LYS A 78 -0.60 0.00 13.12
N TRP A 79 0.16 -1.07 12.93
CA TRP A 79 1.54 -1.03 12.44
C TRP A 79 1.65 -1.37 10.95
N GLN A 80 0.52 -1.48 10.24
CA GLN A 80 0.52 -1.69 8.80
C GLN A 80 0.81 -0.37 8.07
N VAL A 81 1.98 -0.31 7.45
CA VAL A 81 2.43 0.86 6.69
C VAL A 81 1.85 0.87 5.28
N ALA A 82 1.80 -0.29 4.62
CA ALA A 82 1.40 -0.41 3.21
C ALA A 82 -0.08 -0.76 3.05
N LEU A 83 -0.75 -0.07 2.13
CA LEU A 83 -2.17 -0.19 1.80
C LEU A 83 -2.32 -0.52 0.31
N ALA A 84 -3.46 -1.12 -0.06
CA ALA A 84 -3.79 -1.44 -1.46
C ALA A 84 -2.67 -2.15 -2.23
N VAL A 85 -1.97 -3.09 -1.57
CA VAL A 85 -0.86 -3.83 -2.17
C VAL A 85 -1.39 -4.74 -3.28
N GLY A 86 -0.95 -4.52 -4.51
CA GLY A 86 -1.42 -5.22 -5.70
C GLY A 86 -0.33 -5.53 -6.70
N LEU A 87 -0.52 -6.63 -7.43
CA LEU A 87 0.28 -7.03 -8.58
C LEU A 87 -0.62 -7.12 -9.81
N SER A 88 -0.18 -6.54 -10.92
CA SER A 88 -0.81 -6.73 -12.22
C SER A 88 0.25 -6.92 -13.30
N SER A 89 -0.08 -7.61 -14.38
CA SER A 89 0.84 -7.74 -15.54
C SER A 89 0.42 -6.81 -16.66
N PRO A 90 1.36 -6.35 -17.51
CA PRO A 90 1.01 -5.85 -18.83
C PRO A 90 0.19 -6.88 -19.61
N VAL A 91 -0.65 -6.38 -20.52
CA VAL A 91 -1.49 -7.22 -21.36
C VAL A 91 -1.36 -6.79 -22.81
N GLU A 92 -1.27 -7.77 -23.71
CA GLU A 92 -1.36 -7.59 -25.14
C GLU A 92 -2.75 -8.01 -25.63
N VAL A 93 -3.31 -7.25 -26.57
CA VAL A 93 -4.57 -7.61 -27.23
C VAL A 93 -4.25 -8.27 -28.56
N GLN A 94 -4.54 -9.56 -28.66
CA GLN A 94 -4.46 -10.32 -29.91
C GLN A 94 -5.81 -10.33 -30.61
N VAL A 95 -5.83 -9.83 -31.85
CA VAL A 95 -7.03 -9.83 -32.69
C VAL A 95 -6.94 -10.96 -33.72
N SER A 96 -7.82 -11.95 -33.60
CA SER A 96 -8.01 -13.03 -34.55
C SER A 96 -9.42 -12.94 -35.15
N LYS A 97 -9.61 -11.99 -36.08
CA LYS A 97 -10.92 -11.63 -36.64
C LYS A 97 -11.63 -12.85 -37.26
N LYS A 98 -12.75 -13.27 -36.65
CA LYS A 98 -13.62 -14.32 -37.17
C LYS A 98 -14.46 -13.78 -38.34
N ALA A 99 -14.92 -14.68 -39.22
CA ALA A 99 -15.64 -14.32 -40.44
C ALA A 99 -16.92 -13.47 -40.19
N ASN A 100 -17.60 -13.70 -39.07
CA ASN A 100 -18.80 -12.95 -38.66
C ASN A 100 -18.51 -11.71 -37.78
N CYS A 101 -17.24 -11.39 -37.50
CA CYS A 101 -16.86 -10.24 -36.70
C CYS A 101 -16.49 -9.03 -37.56
N SER A 102 -17.27 -7.96 -37.48
CA SER A 102 -16.99 -6.70 -38.19
C SER A 102 -15.99 -5.81 -37.42
N GLU A 103 -15.40 -4.84 -38.10
CA GLU A 103 -14.55 -3.82 -37.44
C GLU A 103 -15.34 -2.93 -36.49
N ALA A 104 -16.61 -2.66 -36.81
CA ALA A 104 -17.51 -1.98 -35.88
C ALA A 104 -17.69 -2.76 -34.56
N CYS A 105 -17.63 -4.10 -34.59
CA CYS A 105 -17.64 -4.91 -33.38
C CYS A 105 -16.35 -4.70 -32.55
N LEU A 106 -15.19 -4.71 -33.19
CA LEU A 106 -13.89 -4.50 -32.52
C LEU A 106 -13.80 -3.08 -31.93
N LYS A 107 -14.27 -2.08 -32.68
CA LYS A 107 -14.34 -0.69 -32.20
C LYS A 107 -15.25 -0.55 -30.98
N ARG A 108 -16.45 -1.13 -31.02
CA ARG A 108 -17.37 -1.13 -29.85
C ARG A 108 -16.79 -1.84 -28.64
N ALA A 109 -16.00 -2.91 -28.84
CA ALA A 109 -15.31 -3.57 -27.74
C ALA A 109 -14.31 -2.64 -27.06
N VAL A 110 -13.54 -1.85 -27.84
CA VAL A 110 -12.66 -0.80 -27.28
C VAL A 110 -13.45 0.31 -26.59
N GLU A 111 -14.57 0.76 -27.17
CA GLU A 111 -15.45 1.78 -26.58
C GLU A 111 -16.15 1.31 -25.28
N SER A 112 -16.13 0.01 -24.97
CA SER A 112 -16.62 -0.51 -23.68
C SER A 112 -15.64 -0.27 -22.52
N LEU A 113 -14.38 0.04 -22.83
CA LEU A 113 -13.35 0.34 -21.85
C LEU A 113 -13.37 1.83 -21.48
N PRO A 114 -12.87 2.21 -20.29
CA PRO A 114 -12.67 3.61 -19.96
C PRO A 114 -11.78 4.33 -20.98
N ASP A 115 -12.03 5.63 -21.16
CA ASP A 115 -11.26 6.47 -22.07
C ASP A 115 -9.75 6.40 -21.79
N GLY A 116 -8.96 6.30 -22.86
CA GLY A 116 -7.50 6.27 -22.77
C GLY A 116 -6.90 4.94 -22.30
N VAL A 117 -7.67 3.86 -22.17
CA VAL A 117 -7.15 2.52 -21.89
C VAL A 117 -6.62 1.84 -23.15
N ALA A 118 -7.40 1.89 -24.24
CA ALA A 118 -7.06 1.29 -25.52
C ALA A 118 -7.54 2.14 -26.69
N SER A 119 -6.93 1.94 -27.86
CA SER A 119 -7.35 2.53 -29.13
C SER A 119 -7.58 1.46 -30.20
N PHE A 120 -8.39 1.81 -31.19
CA PHE A 120 -8.64 0.98 -32.36
C PHE A 120 -8.28 1.74 -33.65
N SER A 121 -7.42 1.16 -34.48
CA SER A 121 -7.09 1.66 -35.83
C SER A 121 -6.78 0.48 -36.75
N ASP A 122 -7.30 0.51 -37.97
CA ASP A 122 -6.96 -0.45 -39.04
C ASP A 122 -7.07 -1.92 -38.61
N GLY A 123 -8.14 -2.27 -37.89
CA GLY A 123 -8.36 -3.64 -37.41
C GLY A 123 -7.49 -4.06 -36.21
N LYS A 124 -6.62 -3.19 -35.71
CA LYS A 124 -5.73 -3.43 -34.58
C LYS A 124 -6.22 -2.71 -33.32
N ILE A 125 -6.11 -3.39 -32.18
CA ILE A 125 -6.36 -2.81 -30.86
C ILE A 125 -5.01 -2.61 -30.17
N THR A 126 -4.76 -1.43 -29.63
CA THR A 126 -3.52 -1.09 -28.92
C THR A 126 -3.84 -0.61 -27.51
N ILE A 127 -3.19 -1.19 -26.50
CA ILE A 127 -3.26 -0.67 -25.13
C ILE A 127 -2.40 0.59 -25.06
N LEU A 128 -3.00 1.69 -24.60
CA LEU A 128 -2.34 3.00 -24.54
C LEU A 128 -1.54 3.18 -23.25
N ASP A 129 -1.95 2.52 -22.17
CA ASP A 129 -1.31 2.57 -20.86
C ASP A 129 -1.28 1.17 -20.25
N GLU A 130 -0.12 0.52 -20.29
CA GLU A 130 0.08 -0.82 -19.74
C GLU A 130 -0.18 -0.88 -18.23
N THR A 131 -0.08 0.25 -17.52
CA THR A 131 -0.39 0.33 -16.09
C THR A 131 -1.89 0.27 -15.81
N LYS A 132 -2.75 0.34 -16.84
CA LYS A 132 -4.20 0.21 -16.72
C LYS A 132 -4.72 -1.14 -17.21
N SER A 133 -3.85 -2.15 -17.32
CA SER A 133 -4.21 -3.48 -17.80
C SER A 133 -5.39 -4.12 -17.06
N SER A 134 -5.57 -3.86 -15.77
CA SER A 134 -6.74 -4.31 -15.00
C SER A 134 -8.07 -3.77 -15.51
N LEU A 135 -8.07 -2.65 -16.24
CA LEU A 135 -9.26 -2.05 -16.85
C LEU A 135 -9.62 -2.68 -18.20
N THR A 136 -8.84 -3.65 -18.69
CA THR A 136 -9.09 -4.33 -19.98
C THR A 136 -9.92 -5.60 -19.84
N ALA A 137 -10.18 -6.05 -18.62
CA ALA A 137 -10.70 -7.39 -18.31
C ALA A 137 -12.05 -7.76 -18.93
N GLY A 138 -12.80 -6.79 -19.48
CA GLY A 138 -14.10 -7.01 -20.15
C GLY A 138 -14.08 -6.97 -21.67
N ILE A 139 -12.91 -6.74 -22.30
CA ILE A 139 -12.85 -6.52 -23.77
C ILE A 139 -13.11 -7.81 -24.56
N GLU A 140 -12.79 -8.97 -24.00
CA GLU A 140 -13.06 -10.27 -24.65
C GLU A 140 -14.57 -10.52 -24.73
N GLU A 141 -15.30 -10.30 -23.63
CA GLU A 141 -16.75 -10.46 -23.55
C GLU A 141 -17.50 -9.43 -24.42
N ALA A 142 -16.95 -8.22 -24.54
CA ALA A 142 -17.49 -7.18 -25.42
C ALA A 142 -17.41 -7.56 -26.91
N CYS A 143 -16.58 -8.56 -27.27
CA CYS A 143 -16.55 -9.18 -28.59
C CYS A 143 -17.17 -10.58 -28.54
N PRO A 144 -18.51 -10.73 -28.67
CA PRO A 144 -19.19 -12.02 -28.53
C PRO A 144 -18.78 -13.05 -29.59
N HIS A 145 -18.12 -12.62 -30.66
CA HIS A 145 -17.58 -13.49 -31.71
C HIS A 145 -16.25 -14.16 -31.34
N GLY A 146 -15.64 -13.82 -30.20
CA GLY A 146 -14.35 -14.38 -29.76
C GLY A 146 -13.19 -14.00 -30.68
N SER A 147 -13.22 -12.81 -31.26
CA SER A 147 -12.15 -12.29 -32.13
C SER A 147 -11.05 -11.54 -31.38
N ILE A 148 -11.26 -11.26 -30.09
CA ILE A 148 -10.33 -10.57 -29.22
C ILE A 148 -9.85 -11.55 -28.16
N LYS A 149 -8.54 -11.58 -27.92
CA LYS A 149 -7.93 -12.32 -26.82
C LYS A 149 -6.91 -11.47 -26.09
N LEU A 150 -6.96 -11.47 -24.76
CA LEU A 150 -5.96 -10.88 -23.87
C LEU A 150 -4.86 -11.90 -23.60
N VAL A 151 -3.61 -11.46 -23.74
CA VAL A 151 -2.43 -12.24 -23.41
C VAL A 151 -1.63 -11.47 -22.36
N TRP A 152 -1.62 -11.99 -21.14
CA TRP A 152 -0.93 -11.40 -20.01
C TRP A 152 0.55 -11.78 -20.02
N ALA A 153 1.43 -10.81 -19.75
CA ALA A 153 2.85 -11.09 -19.59
C ALA A 153 3.12 -11.88 -18.29
N ASN A 154 3.98 -12.89 -18.37
CA ASN A 154 4.34 -13.76 -17.24
C ASN A 154 5.72 -13.44 -16.65
N ASP A 155 6.48 -12.57 -17.28
CA ASP A 155 7.84 -12.16 -16.92
C ASP A 155 7.94 -10.69 -16.47
N ARG A 156 6.84 -9.94 -16.59
CA ARG A 156 6.74 -8.52 -16.23
C ARG A 156 5.50 -8.28 -15.38
N PHE A 157 5.65 -7.45 -14.36
CA PHE A 157 4.54 -7.04 -13.51
C PHE A 157 4.72 -5.60 -13.01
N PHE A 158 3.60 -4.95 -12.74
CA PHE A 158 3.50 -3.73 -11.96
C PHE A 158 3.19 -4.10 -10.52
N PHE A 159 4.08 -3.70 -9.61
CA PHE A 159 3.84 -3.76 -8.18
C PHE A 159 3.41 -2.38 -7.69
N ARG A 160 2.23 -2.30 -7.08
CA ARG A 160 1.68 -1.04 -6.55
C ARG A 160 1.22 -1.21 -5.12
N PHE A 161 1.39 -0.15 -4.36
CA PHE A 161 0.91 0.00 -3.00
C PHE A 161 0.94 1.49 -2.66
N GLU A 162 0.17 1.86 -1.66
CA GLU A 162 0.20 3.17 -1.03
C GLU A 162 0.72 3.04 0.40
N THR A 163 1.13 4.15 1.00
CA THR A 163 1.56 4.17 2.39
C THR A 163 0.64 5.05 3.22
N ASP A 164 0.49 4.75 4.50
CA ASP A 164 -0.22 5.58 5.49
C ASP A 164 0.53 6.87 5.87
N GLY A 165 1.68 7.15 5.24
CA GLY A 165 2.51 8.33 5.50
C GLY A 165 3.54 8.13 6.62
N SER A 166 3.46 7.06 7.42
CA SER A 166 4.43 6.77 8.50
C SER A 166 5.83 6.46 7.97
N LEU A 167 5.94 5.95 6.74
CA LEU A 167 7.16 5.77 5.97
C LEU A 167 6.93 6.19 4.52
N THR A 168 7.99 6.59 3.83
CA THR A 168 7.93 6.75 2.38
C THR A 168 7.74 5.38 1.70
N ALA A 169 7.13 5.34 0.52
CA ALA A 169 6.96 4.11 -0.25
C ALA A 169 8.31 3.39 -0.49
N ARG A 170 9.36 4.15 -0.78
CA ARG A 170 10.72 3.62 -0.97
C ARG A 170 11.26 2.95 0.30
N ASP A 171 11.06 3.57 1.46
CA ASP A 171 11.53 3.02 2.73
C ASP A 171 10.72 1.78 3.12
N ALA A 172 9.40 1.81 2.96
CA ALA A 172 8.54 0.66 3.21
C ALA A 172 8.97 -0.57 2.38
N LEU A 173 9.19 -0.39 1.07
CA LEU A 173 9.69 -1.47 0.21
C LEU A 173 11.09 -1.94 0.62
N ARG A 174 11.99 -1.02 0.95
CA ARG A 174 13.35 -1.38 1.40
C ARG A 174 13.32 -2.21 2.68
N TYR A 175 12.48 -1.84 3.65
CA TYR A 175 12.32 -2.62 4.88
C TYR A 175 11.73 -4.00 4.61
N ALA A 176 10.72 -4.11 3.73
CA ALA A 176 10.15 -5.39 3.34
C ALA A 176 11.19 -6.32 2.69
N LEU A 177 12.03 -5.79 1.78
CA LEU A 177 13.11 -6.56 1.16
C LEU A 177 14.18 -6.98 2.16
N LYS A 178 14.49 -6.12 3.15
CA LYS A 178 15.42 -6.45 4.23
C LYS A 178 14.88 -7.56 5.12
N ASP A 179 13.61 -7.51 5.50
CA ASP A 179 12.93 -8.55 6.28
C ASP A 179 12.93 -9.88 5.52
N LEU A 180 12.56 -9.85 4.23
CA LEU A 180 12.58 -11.04 3.38
C LEU A 180 13.98 -11.65 3.27
N LYS A 181 15.02 -10.83 3.08
CA LYS A 181 16.41 -11.30 3.10
C LYS A 181 16.75 -11.99 4.42
N SER A 182 16.45 -11.36 5.56
CA SER A 182 16.71 -11.94 6.88
C SER A 182 16.09 -13.32 7.03
N ARG A 183 14.82 -13.46 6.65
CA ARG A 183 14.09 -14.74 6.72
C ARG A 183 14.71 -15.84 5.85
N PHE A 184 15.27 -15.48 4.69
CA PHE A 184 15.97 -16.45 3.85
C PHE A 184 17.33 -16.85 4.43
N GLU A 185 18.04 -15.92 5.06
CA GLU A 185 19.29 -16.24 5.78
C GLU A 185 19.00 -17.16 6.98
N ASP A 186 17.99 -16.85 7.79
CA ASP A 186 17.56 -17.68 8.92
C ASP A 186 17.18 -19.10 8.45
N LEU A 187 16.45 -19.20 7.33
CA LEU A 187 16.11 -20.49 6.73
C LEU A 187 17.35 -21.26 6.27
N ARG A 188 18.31 -20.59 5.63
CA ARG A 188 19.56 -21.22 5.19
C ARG A 188 20.32 -21.79 6.38
N GLU A 189 20.47 -21.01 7.45
CA GLU A 189 21.17 -21.44 8.67
C GLU A 189 20.46 -22.63 9.33
N ALA A 190 19.12 -22.59 9.40
CA ALA A 190 18.33 -23.70 9.94
C ALA A 190 18.51 -25.00 9.14
N VAL A 191 18.55 -24.91 7.80
CA VAL A 191 18.80 -26.09 6.94
C VAL A 191 20.21 -26.63 7.14
N GLN A 192 21.22 -25.76 7.21
CA GLN A 192 22.61 -26.16 7.45
C GLN A 192 22.82 -26.84 8.80
N ALA A 193 22.06 -26.46 9.82
CA ALA A 193 22.15 -27.07 11.15
C ALA A 193 21.56 -28.50 11.22
N ILE A 194 20.78 -28.92 10.21
CA ILE A 194 20.14 -30.25 10.14
C ILE A 194 20.93 -31.21 9.23
N ALA A 195 21.74 -30.67 8.30
CA ALA A 195 22.61 -31.43 7.40
C ALA A 195 23.91 -31.87 8.09
#